data_AF-A0A0D2XLT7-F1
#
_entry.id   AF-A0A0D2XLT7-F1
#
_cell.length_a   1.000
_cell.length_b   1.000
_cell.length_c   1.000
_cell.angle_alpha   90.00
_cell.angle_beta   90.00
_cell.angle_gamma   90.00
#
_symmetry.space_group_name_H-M   'P 1'
#
loop_
_entity.id
_entity.type
_entity.pdbx_description
1 polymer ?
#
loop_
_entity_poly.entity_id
_entity_poly.type
_entity_poly.pdbx_seq_one_letter_code
_entity_poly.pdbx_strand_id
1 'polypeptide(L)'
;MTRTVTRNQDKLFIPPGGIDFSSQTNKPGVVDIYLRAGDNTPGTGLHWHETHTEYLQVVQGYALVTVGDRTAIFSKDDGIITIPRYTIHQYMRADKTDEGKAGKDVDLIVREWTEPGDGDKEVFFRNMISLIMDKKDGALGPEVFGEVVQQRPQLFT
;
A
#
# COMPACT_ATOMS: atom_id res chain seq x y z
N MET A 1 -9.74 -5.18 23.37
CA MET A 1 -8.76 -5.29 22.27
C MET A 1 -7.61 -4.35 22.55
N THR A 2 -6.38 -4.82 22.50
CA THR A 2 -5.19 -3.95 22.62
C THR A 2 -5.17 -3.00 21.43
N ARG A 3 -5.19 -1.69 21.69
CA ARG A 3 -5.08 -0.67 20.64
C ARG A 3 -3.65 -0.70 20.11
N THR A 4 -3.48 -0.60 18.79
CA THR A 4 -2.15 -0.47 18.19
C THR A 4 -1.44 0.77 18.70
N VAL A 5 -0.11 0.68 18.83
CA VAL A 5 0.71 1.85 19.15
C VAL A 5 0.91 2.63 17.84
N THR A 6 0.25 3.79 17.72
CA THR A 6 0.44 4.66 16.55
C THR A 6 1.89 5.13 16.48
N ARG A 7 2.63 4.67 15.46
CA ARG A 7 3.99 5.13 15.20
C ARG A 7 3.95 6.43 14.41
N ASN A 8 4.19 7.56 15.08
CA ASN A 8 4.19 8.90 14.49
C ASN A 8 5.60 9.29 14.00
N GLN A 9 6.16 8.50 13.08
CA GLN A 9 7.44 8.82 12.43
C GLN A 9 7.16 9.37 11.04
N ASP A 10 8.05 10.24 10.55
CA ASP A 10 7.98 10.76 9.17
C ASP A 10 8.24 9.68 8.14
N LYS A 11 8.93 8.61 8.53
CA LYS A 11 9.26 7.49 7.65
C LYS A 11 8.97 6.18 8.37
N LEU A 12 8.19 5.31 7.74
CA LEU A 12 7.88 3.98 8.24
C LEU A 12 8.27 2.95 7.18
N PHE A 13 9.36 2.21 7.42
CA PHE A 13 9.85 1.18 6.52
C PHE A 13 9.67 -0.21 7.14
N ILE A 14 9.05 -1.10 6.37
CA ILE A 14 8.87 -2.52 6.68
C ILE A 14 9.33 -3.31 5.46
N PRO A 15 10.22 -4.32 5.56
CA PRO A 15 10.55 -5.14 4.39
C PRO A 15 9.24 -5.66 3.78
N PRO A 16 8.99 -5.47 2.48
CA PRO A 16 9.93 -5.10 1.40
C PRO A 16 9.92 -3.63 0.91
N GLY A 17 9.48 -2.68 1.73
CA GLY A 17 9.19 -1.31 1.31
C GLY A 17 9.02 -0.32 2.45
N GLY A 18 8.25 0.73 2.21
CA GLY A 18 7.92 1.71 3.22
C GLY A 18 7.18 2.92 2.69
N ILE A 19 6.87 3.83 3.60
CA ILE A 19 6.13 5.05 3.36
C ILE A 19 6.89 6.21 3.99
N ASP A 20 7.05 7.29 3.22
CA ASP A 20 7.64 8.55 3.64
C ASP A 20 6.57 9.64 3.59
N PHE A 21 6.30 10.23 4.75
CA PHE A 21 5.32 11.30 4.96
C PHE A 21 5.96 12.68 4.91
N SER A 22 7.28 12.81 4.69
CA SER A 22 7.95 14.12 4.70
C SER A 22 7.51 15.04 3.56
N SER A 23 6.96 14.48 2.47
CA SER A 23 6.34 15.24 1.38
C SER A 23 5.06 15.97 1.78
N GLN A 24 4.49 15.68 2.96
CA GLN A 24 3.30 16.34 3.50
C GLN A 24 3.52 17.78 3.96
N THR A 25 4.76 18.18 4.21
CA THR A 25 5.12 19.50 4.77
C THR A 25 4.55 20.69 3.99
N ASN A 26 4.15 20.49 2.72
CA ASN A 26 3.51 21.52 1.89
C ASN A 26 2.08 21.17 1.43
N LYS A 27 1.60 19.93 1.63
CA LYS A 27 0.27 19.44 1.23
C LYS A 27 -0.13 18.24 2.08
N PRO A 28 -1.12 18.37 2.99
CA PRO A 28 -1.64 17.24 3.78
C PRO A 28 -2.04 16.07 2.88
N GLY A 29 -1.76 14.84 3.32
CA GLY A 29 -2.18 13.62 2.61
C GLY A 29 -1.31 13.19 1.42
N VAL A 30 -0.22 13.90 1.10
CA VAL A 30 0.78 13.41 0.13
C VAL A 30 1.70 12.40 0.80
N VAL A 31 1.97 11.26 0.17
CA VAL A 31 2.92 10.26 0.68
C VAL A 31 3.80 9.74 -0.44
N ASP A 32 5.04 9.38 -0.12
CA ASP A 32 5.92 8.69 -1.06
C ASP A 32 6.04 7.21 -0.62
N ILE A 33 5.62 6.29 -1.49
CA ILE A 33 5.60 4.85 -1.26
C ILE A 33 6.79 4.19 -1.97
N TYR A 34 7.50 3.34 -1.25
CA TYR A 34 8.72 2.67 -1.68
C TYR A 34 8.47 1.17 -1.87
N LEU A 35 8.75 0.66 -3.07
CA LEU A 35 8.84 -0.78 -3.36
C LEU A 35 10.28 -1.11 -3.76
N ARG A 36 11.01 -1.80 -2.87
CA ARG A 36 12.45 -2.03 -3.02
C ARG A 36 12.80 -2.93 -4.20
N ALA A 37 13.93 -2.67 -4.83
CA ALA A 37 14.50 -3.57 -5.82
C ALA A 37 14.93 -4.89 -5.20
N GLY A 38 14.76 -5.98 -5.95
CA GLY A 38 15.11 -7.33 -5.50
C GLY A 38 14.08 -7.99 -4.57
N ASP A 39 13.17 -7.22 -3.98
CA ASP A 39 12.10 -7.77 -3.16
C ASP A 39 10.89 -8.21 -4.00
N ASN A 40 10.20 -9.28 -3.58
CA ASN A 40 8.99 -9.77 -4.23
C ASN A 40 7.73 -9.18 -3.56
N THR A 41 7.64 -7.85 -3.49
CA THR A 41 6.46 -7.16 -2.97
C THR A 41 5.28 -7.39 -3.91
N PRO A 42 4.15 -7.93 -3.43
CA PRO A 42 2.92 -7.84 -4.22
C PRO A 42 2.59 -6.36 -4.44
N GLY A 43 1.97 -6.01 -5.56
CA GLY A 43 1.49 -4.65 -5.78
C GLY A 43 0.56 -4.16 -4.68
N THR A 44 0.09 -2.93 -4.79
CA THR A 44 -0.88 -2.35 -3.83
C THR A 44 -2.17 -3.16 -3.68
N GLY A 45 -2.44 -4.08 -4.62
CA GLY A 45 -3.67 -4.86 -4.71
C GLY A 45 -4.77 -4.04 -5.37
N LEU A 46 -5.72 -4.74 -6.00
CA LEU A 46 -6.86 -4.11 -6.66
C LEU A 46 -7.82 -3.53 -5.62
N HIS A 47 -8.09 -2.22 -5.73
CA HIS A 47 -9.02 -1.51 -4.87
C HIS A 47 -9.62 -0.29 -5.60
N TRP A 48 -10.56 0.40 -4.95
CA TRP A 48 -11.07 1.69 -5.39
C TRP A 48 -11.35 2.57 -4.17
N HIS A 49 -11.47 3.87 -4.41
CA HIS A 49 -11.93 4.85 -3.44
C HIS A 49 -13.35 5.32 -3.80
N GLU A 50 -14.26 5.35 -2.84
CA GLU A 50 -15.63 5.83 -3.07
C GLU A 50 -15.74 7.36 -2.99
N THR A 51 -15.00 7.95 -2.06
CA THR A 51 -15.09 9.37 -1.69
C THR A 51 -13.97 10.22 -2.29
N HIS A 52 -12.86 9.60 -2.67
CA HIS A 52 -11.64 10.29 -3.06
C HIS A 52 -11.24 10.00 -4.51
N THR A 53 -10.86 11.04 -5.23
CA THR A 53 -10.04 10.89 -6.43
C THR A 53 -8.60 10.71 -5.98
N GLU A 54 -7.90 9.72 -6.52
CA GLU A 54 -6.49 9.51 -6.23
C GLU A 54 -5.61 9.99 -7.38
N TYR A 55 -4.40 10.42 -7.03
CA TYR A 55 -3.37 10.81 -7.97
C TYR A 55 -2.09 10.04 -7.65
N LEU A 56 -1.47 9.48 -8.68
CA LEU A 56 -0.17 8.84 -8.60
C LEU A 56 0.84 9.60 -9.46
N GLN A 57 2.07 9.70 -9.00
CA GLN A 57 3.19 10.17 -9.80
C GLN A 57 4.39 9.28 -9.52
N VAL A 58 4.97 8.68 -10.57
CA VAL A 58 6.23 7.97 -10.43
C VAL A 58 7.33 9.00 -10.20
N VAL A 59 8.04 8.87 -9.09
CA VAL A 59 9.20 9.73 -8.76
C VAL A 59 10.50 9.05 -9.23
N GLN A 60 10.57 7.73 -9.11
CA GLN A 60 11.73 6.93 -9.50
C GLN A 60 11.30 5.53 -9.93
N GLY A 61 12.02 4.94 -10.89
CA GLY A 61 11.80 3.58 -11.35
C GLY A 61 10.67 3.49 -12.37
N TYR A 62 10.10 2.28 -12.50
CA TYR A 62 9.03 1.97 -13.44
C TYR A 62 7.90 1.23 -12.73
N ALA A 63 6.69 1.77 -12.85
CA ALA A 63 5.47 1.20 -12.28
C ALA A 63 4.64 0.53 -13.36
N LEU A 64 4.19 -0.70 -13.11
CA LEU A 64 3.11 -1.32 -13.87
C LEU A 64 1.81 -0.92 -13.18
N VAL A 65 1.02 -0.06 -13.81
CA VAL A 65 -0.18 0.53 -13.22
C VAL A 65 -1.40 0.01 -13.96
N THR A 66 -2.41 -0.44 -13.22
CA THR A 66 -3.73 -0.76 -13.75
C THR A 66 -4.72 0.30 -13.29
N VAL A 67 -5.48 0.87 -14.22
CA VAL A 67 -6.56 1.83 -13.98
C VAL A 67 -7.76 1.42 -14.84
N GLY A 68 -8.82 0.95 -14.21
CA GLY A 68 -9.97 0.36 -14.90
C GLY A 68 -9.58 -0.90 -15.66
N ASP A 69 -9.80 -0.88 -16.97
CA ASP A 69 -9.49 -1.96 -17.91
C ASP A 69 -8.11 -1.82 -18.59
N ARG A 70 -7.35 -0.79 -18.23
CA ARG A 70 -6.06 -0.49 -18.85
C ARG A 70 -4.92 -0.78 -17.89
N THR A 71 -3.91 -1.47 -18.40
CA THR A 71 -2.62 -1.66 -17.73
C THR A 71 -1.51 -1.12 -18.62
N ALA A 72 -0.63 -0.29 -18.06
CA ALA A 72 0.49 0.28 -18.77
C ALA A 72 1.67 0.54 -17.82
N ILE A 73 2.85 0.74 -18.40
CA ILE A 73 4.07 1.05 -17.65
C ILE A 73 4.28 2.54 -17.63
N PHE A 74 4.59 3.06 -16.45
CA PHE A 74 4.80 4.48 -16.19
C PHE A 74 6.17 4.69 -15.55
N SER A 75 6.75 5.82 -15.88
CA SER A 75 8.01 6.34 -15.38
C SER A 75 7.80 7.79 -14.90
N LYS A 76 8.87 8.41 -14.39
CA LYS A 76 8.83 9.83 -13.99
C LYS A 76 8.45 10.79 -15.12
N ASP A 77 8.66 10.38 -16.37
CA ASP A 77 8.47 11.23 -17.55
C ASP A 77 6.98 11.28 -17.99
N ASP A 78 6.15 10.39 -17.46
CA ASP A 78 4.71 10.28 -17.82
C ASP A 78 3.80 11.23 -16.99
N GLY A 79 4.36 11.89 -15.97
CA GLY A 79 3.64 12.87 -15.18
C GLY A 79 2.65 12.26 -14.17
N ILE A 80 1.51 12.93 -13.99
CA ILE A 80 0.51 12.58 -12.97
C ILE A 80 -0.57 11.69 -13.58
N ILE A 81 -0.77 10.52 -12.99
CA ILE A 81 -1.88 9.61 -13.28
C ILE A 81 -3.06 10.00 -12.39
N THR A 82 -4.22 10.27 -13.00
CA THR A 82 -5.45 10.56 -12.27
C THR A 82 -6.32 9.32 -12.22
N ILE A 83 -6.79 8.98 -11.02
CA ILE A 83 -7.64 7.82 -10.75
C ILE A 83 -8.96 8.32 -10.17
N PRO A 84 -10.02 8.40 -10.99
CA PRO A 84 -11.33 8.82 -10.53
C PRO A 84 -11.90 7.86 -9.49
N ARG A 85 -12.82 8.37 -8.65
CA ARG A 85 -13.61 7.56 -7.72
C ARG A 85 -14.23 6.34 -8.43
N TYR A 86 -14.37 5.24 -7.69
CA TYR A 86 -14.90 3.95 -8.16
C TYR A 86 -14.09 3.28 -9.28
N THR A 87 -12.95 3.86 -9.69
CA THR A 87 -12.06 3.22 -10.65
C THR A 87 -11.24 2.18 -9.93
N ILE A 88 -11.37 0.91 -10.33
CA ILE A 88 -10.51 -0.16 -9.81
C ILE A 88 -9.08 0.10 -10.28
N HIS A 89 -8.12 0.09 -9.36
CA HIS A 89 -6.73 0.35 -9.69
C HIS A 89 -5.76 -0.40 -8.77
N GLN A 90 -4.53 -0.53 -9.24
CA GLN A 90 -3.37 -0.99 -8.48
C GLN A 90 -2.08 -0.56 -9.18
N TYR A 91 -0.95 -0.62 -8.48
CA TYR A 91 0.35 -0.63 -9.14
C TYR A 91 1.35 -1.55 -8.45
N MET A 92 2.42 -1.87 -9.19
CA MET A 92 3.55 -2.65 -8.72
C MET A 92 4.82 -2.27 -9.49
N ARG A 93 5.96 -2.83 -9.09
CA ARG A 93 7.19 -2.76 -9.88
C ARG A 93 6.98 -3.37 -11.26
N ALA A 94 7.46 -2.72 -12.32
CA ALA A 94 7.38 -3.22 -13.69
C ALA A 94 8.57 -4.12 -14.09
N ASP A 95 9.45 -4.48 -13.16
CA ASP A 95 10.73 -5.17 -13.43
C ASP A 95 10.61 -6.57 -14.06
N LYS A 96 9.42 -7.18 -14.00
CA LYS A 96 9.09 -8.45 -14.67
C LYS A 96 8.59 -8.28 -16.13
N THR A 97 8.45 -7.06 -16.62
CA THR A 97 8.02 -6.74 -17.99
C THR A 97 9.20 -6.35 -18.87
N ASP A 98 9.09 -6.46 -20.20
CA ASP A 98 10.20 -6.12 -21.10
C ASP A 98 10.57 -4.63 -21.04
N GLU A 99 9.57 -3.76 -21.02
CA GLU A 99 9.75 -2.29 -20.95
C GLU A 99 10.25 -1.85 -19.56
N GLY A 100 9.79 -2.50 -18.48
CA GLY A 100 10.13 -2.14 -17.10
C GLY A 100 11.43 -2.76 -16.56
N LYS A 101 12.06 -3.71 -17.27
CA LYS A 101 13.34 -4.34 -16.89
C LYS A 101 14.47 -3.33 -16.68
N ALA A 102 14.41 -2.16 -17.31
CA ALA A 102 15.36 -1.08 -17.07
C ALA A 102 15.37 -0.60 -15.60
N GLY A 103 14.26 -0.79 -14.87
CA GLY A 103 14.14 -0.46 -13.45
C GLY A 103 14.44 -1.60 -12.47
N LYS A 104 14.91 -2.76 -12.94
CA LYS A 104 15.03 -3.97 -12.08
C LYS A 104 15.87 -3.76 -10.82
N ASP A 105 16.95 -2.98 -10.92
CA ASP A 105 17.90 -2.73 -9.84
C ASP A 105 17.66 -1.37 -9.16
N VAL A 106 16.53 -0.72 -9.46
CA VAL A 106 16.17 0.61 -8.95
C VAL A 106 14.89 0.50 -8.14
N ASP A 107 14.86 1.12 -6.95
CA ASP A 107 13.65 1.21 -6.15
C ASP A 107 12.55 1.95 -6.92
N LEU A 108 11.33 1.42 -6.87
CA LEU A 108 10.16 2.15 -7.34
C LEU A 108 9.69 3.07 -6.22
N ILE A 109 9.61 4.36 -6.52
CA ILE A 109 9.07 5.39 -5.62
C ILE A 109 7.86 6.01 -6.32
N VAL A 110 6.69 5.88 -5.69
CA VAL A 110 5.43 6.48 -6.19
C VAL A 110 4.95 7.50 -5.16
N ARG A 111 4.71 8.72 -5.62
CA ARG A 111 4.03 9.74 -4.84
C ARG A 111 2.53 9.60 -5.03
N GLU A 112 1.80 9.55 -3.92
CA GLU A 112 0.35 9.44 -3.90
C GLU A 112 -0.30 10.56 -3.10
N TRP A 113 -1.47 11.01 -3.54
CA TRP A 113 -2.35 11.88 -2.77
C TRP A 113 -3.79 11.78 -3.26
N THR A 114 -4.73 12.35 -2.51
CA THR A 114 -6.15 12.30 -2.83
C THR A 114 -6.80 13.68 -2.84
N GLU A 115 -7.94 13.79 -3.52
CA GLU A 115 -8.89 14.90 -3.42
C GLU A 115 -10.27 14.34 -3.00
N PRO A 116 -10.85 14.78 -1.86
CA PRO A 116 -10.32 15.80 -0.95
C PRO A 116 -8.99 15.41 -0.25
N GLY A 117 -8.11 16.39 -0.04
CA GLY A 117 -6.86 16.24 0.71
C GLY A 117 -7.07 16.34 2.22
N ASP A 118 -8.00 15.57 2.77
CA ASP A 118 -8.49 15.67 4.16
C ASP A 118 -7.60 14.98 5.21
N GLY A 119 -6.54 14.29 4.78
CA GLY A 119 -5.60 13.59 5.65
C GLY A 119 -5.95 12.13 5.93
N ASP A 120 -7.09 11.62 5.43
CA ASP A 120 -7.50 10.23 5.66
C ASP A 120 -6.49 9.22 5.13
N LYS A 121 -5.84 9.53 4.00
CA LYS A 121 -4.77 8.68 3.43
C LYS A 121 -3.61 8.49 4.39
N GLU A 122 -3.18 9.55 5.08
CA GLU A 122 -2.11 9.48 6.07
C GLU A 122 -2.53 8.58 7.25
N VAL A 123 -3.72 8.82 7.79
CA VAL A 123 -4.27 8.05 8.91
C VAL A 123 -4.36 6.57 8.54
N PHE A 124 -4.84 6.25 7.34
CA PHE A 124 -4.90 4.89 6.80
C PHE A 124 -3.52 4.22 6.83
N PHE A 125 -2.51 4.84 6.23
CA PHE A 125 -1.18 4.25 6.15
C PHE A 125 -0.49 4.12 7.50
N ARG A 126 -0.64 5.11 8.40
CA ARG A 126 -0.11 5.02 9.77
C ARG A 126 -0.73 3.86 10.52
N ASN A 127 -2.03 3.65 10.40
CA ASN A 127 -2.73 2.54 11.05
C ASN A 127 -2.31 1.20 10.45
N MET A 128 -2.27 1.07 9.12
CA MET A 128 -1.86 -0.15 8.43
C MET A 128 -0.45 -0.58 8.80
N ILE A 129 0.54 0.33 8.72
CA ILE A 129 1.93 0.00 9.03
C ILE A 129 2.10 -0.29 10.53
N SER A 130 1.41 0.45 11.41
CA SER A 130 1.45 0.18 12.85
C SER A 130 0.94 -1.23 13.17
N LEU A 131 -0.13 -1.70 12.52
CA LEU A 131 -0.63 -3.07 12.66
C LEU A 131 0.41 -4.12 12.23
N ILE A 132 1.07 -3.91 11.09
CA ILE A 132 2.10 -4.84 10.59
C ILE A 132 3.28 -4.92 11.55
N MET A 133 3.73 -3.78 12.06
CA MET A 133 4.83 -3.72 13.02
C MET A 133 4.44 -4.30 14.38
N ASP A 134 3.23 -4.03 14.88
CA ASP A 134 2.73 -4.60 16.14
C ASP A 134 2.60 -6.13 16.05
N LYS A 135 2.22 -6.66 14.88
CA LYS A 135 2.23 -8.11 14.63
C LYS A 135 3.65 -8.67 14.70
N LYS A 136 4.62 -8.00 14.07
CA LYS A 136 6.04 -8.41 14.08
C LYS A 136 6.65 -8.35 15.48
N ASP A 137 6.29 -7.35 16.27
CA ASP A 137 6.81 -7.13 17.62
C ASP A 137 6.12 -8.03 18.67
N GLY A 138 5.16 -8.86 18.26
CA GLY A 138 4.40 -9.74 19.15
C GLY A 138 3.39 -9.01 20.04
N ALA A 139 3.17 -7.72 19.82
CA ALA A 139 2.31 -6.85 20.62
C ALA A 139 0.81 -7.19 20.47
N LEU A 140 0.44 -7.92 19.41
CA LEU A 140 -0.93 -8.41 19.19
C LEU A 140 -1.24 -9.75 19.90
N GLY A 141 -0.25 -10.34 20.59
CA GLY A 141 -0.40 -11.66 21.24
C GLY A 141 -0.37 -12.83 20.25
N PRO A 142 -0.34 -14.09 20.74
CA PRO A 142 -0.46 -15.26 19.86
C PRO A 142 -1.81 -15.26 19.15
N GLU A 143 -1.84 -15.67 17.87
CA GLU A 143 -3.08 -15.96 17.15
C GLU A 143 -3.82 -17.06 17.92
N VAL A 144 -4.84 -16.68 18.70
CA VAL A 144 -5.79 -17.64 19.27
C VAL A 144 -6.70 -18.08 18.13
N PHE A 145 -6.23 -19.03 17.32
CA PHE A 145 -7.15 -19.87 16.55
C PHE A 145 -7.96 -20.64 17.58
N GLY A 146 -9.18 -20.16 17.85
CA GLY A 146 -10.16 -20.96 18.57
C GLY A 146 -10.36 -22.24 17.79
N GLU A 147 -9.90 -23.37 18.33
CA GLU A 147 -10.44 -24.67 17.94
C GLU A 147 -11.96 -24.58 18.12
N VAL A 148 -12.68 -24.46 17.02
CA VAL A 148 -14.09 -24.82 16.99
C VAL A 148 -14.10 -26.34 17.16
N VAL A 149 -14.12 -26.79 18.41
CA VAL A 149 -14.51 -28.15 18.72
C VAL A 149 -15.95 -28.30 18.25
N GLN A 150 -16.11 -28.89 17.07
CA GLN A 150 -17.40 -29.25 16.52
C GLN A 150 -18.00 -30.34 17.43
N GLN A 151 -18.78 -29.92 18.43
CA GLN A 151 -19.58 -30.85 19.22
C GLN A 151 -20.57 -31.52 18.27
N ARG A 152 -20.30 -32.80 17.94
CA ARG A 152 -21.29 -33.65 17.28
C ARG A 152 -22.45 -33.87 18.26
N PRO A 153 -23.71 -33.70 17.85
CA PRO A 153 -24.84 -34.05 18.70
C PRO A 153 -24.82 -35.56 18.96
N GLN A 154 -24.91 -35.94 20.23
CA GLN A 154 -25.17 -37.34 20.59
C GLN A 154 -26.59 -37.67 20.16
N LEU A 155 -26.73 -38.60 19.22
CA LEU A 155 -28.00 -39.24 18.92
C LEU A 155 -28.27 -40.24 20.04
N PHE A 156 -29.35 -39.98 20.78
CA PHE A 156 -29.94 -40.92 21.72
C PHE A 156 -30.45 -42.15 20.95
N THR A 157 -30.11 -43.34 21.44
CA THR A 157 -30.84 -44.59 21.21
C THR A 157 -31.04 -45.27 22.54
#